data_AF-A0A2P4Q4U8-F1
#
_entry.id   AF-A0A2P4Q4U8-F1
#
_cell.length_a   1.000
_cell.length_b   1.000
_cell.length_c   1.000
_cell.angle_alpha   90.00
_cell.angle_beta   90.00
_cell.angle_gamma   90.00
#
_symmetry.space_group_name_H-M   'P 1'
#
loop_
_entity.id
_entity.type
_entity.pdbx_description
1 polymer ?
#
loop_
_entity_poly.entity_id
_entity_poly.type
_entity_poly.pdbx_seq_one_letter_code
_entity_poly.pdbx_strand_id
1 'polypeptide(L)'
;MVKYQTDELYARAIEIVDYLDTPEIEKTFTEFDDKLTAKVDTKLITFKGISLTIWTQFKQIFDKIKAEKRFNLEEMCLHVAVEIRELGGNIKKVTVQGFYERNIKKKDVYISTLDDIGLWLDSKLNVVNNAE
;
A
#
# COMPACT_ATOMS: atom_id res chain seq x y z
N MET A 1 1.11 -38.82 -38.32
CA MET A 1 0.50 -37.54 -37.89
C MET A 1 1.24 -37.08 -36.63
N VAL A 2 1.54 -35.77 -36.53
CA VAL A 2 2.13 -35.04 -35.37
C VAL A 2 3.64 -35.19 -35.12
N LYS A 3 4.51 -34.71 -36.02
CA LYS A 3 5.92 -34.41 -35.67
C LYS A 3 6.41 -33.04 -36.16
N TYR A 4 5.97 -32.59 -37.34
CA TYR A 4 6.50 -31.35 -37.95
C TYR A 4 6.08 -30.03 -37.28
N GLN A 5 4.91 -29.96 -36.63
CA GLN A 5 4.50 -28.73 -35.93
C GLN A 5 5.32 -28.47 -34.65
N THR A 6 5.87 -29.52 -34.05
CA THR A 6 6.57 -29.43 -32.76
C THR A 6 7.95 -28.79 -32.92
N ASP A 7 8.65 -29.11 -33.99
CA ASP A 7 10.02 -28.62 -34.25
C ASP A 7 10.03 -27.13 -34.64
N GLU A 8 9.04 -26.67 -35.42
CA GLU A 8 8.90 -25.25 -35.78
C GLU A 8 8.52 -24.38 -34.56
N LEU A 9 7.62 -24.88 -33.72
CA LEU A 9 7.27 -24.21 -32.46
C LEU A 9 8.48 -24.15 -31.51
N TYR A 10 9.28 -25.21 -31.46
CA TYR A 10 10.49 -25.26 -30.63
C TYR A 10 11.57 -24.29 -31.13
N ALA A 11 11.80 -24.22 -32.45
CA ALA A 11 12.73 -23.27 -33.06
C ALA A 11 12.29 -21.81 -32.81
N ARG A 12 11.00 -21.49 -32.98
CA ARG A 12 10.47 -20.16 -32.66
C ARG A 12 10.55 -19.82 -31.18
N ALA A 13 10.38 -20.80 -30.30
CA ALA A 13 10.55 -20.59 -28.86
C ALA A 13 12.00 -20.22 -28.51
N ILE A 14 12.98 -20.86 -29.15
CA ILE A 14 14.41 -20.53 -28.97
C ILE A 14 14.70 -19.12 -29.49
N GLU A 15 14.22 -18.74 -30.67
CA GLU A 15 14.42 -17.38 -31.22
C GLU A 15 13.81 -16.30 -30.31
N ILE A 16 12.67 -16.57 -29.68
CA ILE A 16 12.06 -15.66 -28.71
C ILE A 16 12.92 -15.58 -27.45
N VAL A 17 13.44 -16.69 -26.95
CA VAL A 17 14.33 -16.71 -25.78
C VAL A 17 15.61 -15.92 -26.06
N ASP A 18 16.25 -16.15 -27.21
CA ASP A 18 17.46 -15.43 -27.61
C ASP A 18 17.21 -13.93 -27.79
N TYR A 19 16.05 -13.54 -28.32
CA TYR A 19 15.65 -12.14 -28.43
C TYR A 19 15.44 -11.49 -27.06
N LEU A 20 14.88 -12.22 -26.10
CA LEU A 20 14.64 -11.74 -24.73
C LEU A 20 15.94 -11.61 -23.92
N ASP A 21 16.95 -12.41 -24.21
CA ASP A 21 18.30 -12.35 -23.60
C ASP A 21 19.22 -11.30 -24.26
N THR A 22 18.66 -10.37 -25.05
CA THR A 22 19.44 -9.27 -25.63
C THR A 22 19.82 -8.24 -24.56
N PRO A 23 21.04 -7.66 -24.64
CA PRO A 23 21.50 -6.64 -23.68
C PRO A 23 20.59 -5.41 -23.62
N GLU A 24 19.90 -5.06 -24.72
CA GLU A 24 18.96 -3.94 -24.74
C GLU A 24 17.69 -4.23 -23.93
N ILE A 25 17.19 -5.46 -23.95
CA ILE A 25 16.03 -5.88 -23.16
C ILE A 25 16.41 -6.02 -21.69
N GLU A 26 17.55 -6.64 -21.38
CA GLU A 26 18.08 -6.73 -20.00
C GLU A 26 18.29 -5.35 -19.38
N LYS A 27 18.87 -4.41 -20.15
CA LYS A 27 18.99 -3.01 -19.72
C LYS A 27 17.64 -2.35 -19.48
N THR A 28 16.63 -2.62 -20.31
CA THR A 28 15.28 -2.07 -20.13
C THR A 28 14.60 -2.64 -18.88
N PHE A 29 14.77 -3.93 -18.60
CA PHE A 29 14.29 -4.55 -17.36
C PHE A 29 15.01 -4.00 -16.13
N THR A 30 16.33 -3.80 -16.21
CA THR A 30 17.12 -3.21 -15.12
C THR A 30 16.73 -1.76 -14.90
N GLU A 31 16.55 -0.94 -15.95
CA GLU A 31 16.04 0.44 -15.81
C GLU A 31 14.61 0.47 -15.25
N PHE A 32 13.77 -0.51 -15.61
CA PHE A 32 12.43 -0.64 -15.04
C PHE A 32 12.49 -1.03 -13.56
N ASP A 33 13.34 -1.97 -13.19
CA ASP A 33 13.54 -2.43 -11.82
C ASP A 33 14.21 -1.37 -10.95
N ASP A 34 15.18 -0.63 -11.46
CA ASP A 34 15.78 0.53 -10.80
C ASP A 34 14.77 1.66 -10.64
N LYS A 35 13.85 1.86 -11.59
CA LYS A 35 12.80 2.87 -11.50
C LYS A 35 11.64 2.42 -10.62
N LEU A 36 11.39 1.11 -10.54
CA LEU A 36 10.48 0.49 -9.59
C LEU A 36 11.09 0.61 -8.19
N THR A 37 12.36 0.27 -8.03
CA THR A 37 13.18 0.40 -6.81
C THR A 37 13.39 1.84 -6.43
N ALA A 38 13.48 2.82 -7.33
CA ALA A 38 13.52 4.25 -6.99
C ALA A 38 12.13 4.80 -6.61
N LYS A 39 11.04 4.13 -7.03
CA LYS A 39 9.67 4.43 -6.58
C LYS A 39 9.31 3.67 -5.30
N VAL A 40 9.92 2.51 -5.07
CA VAL A 40 9.80 1.61 -3.92
C VAL A 40 10.82 1.97 -2.83
N ASP A 41 11.89 2.68 -3.19
CA ASP A 41 12.82 3.42 -2.35
C ASP A 41 11.98 4.45 -1.66
N THR A 42 11.52 4.03 -0.49
CA THR A 42 11.54 4.86 0.68
C THR A 42 10.98 6.25 0.39
N LYS A 43 9.68 6.28 0.10
CA LYS A 43 8.86 7.07 1.01
C LYS A 43 9.15 6.47 2.39
N LEU A 44 10.26 6.89 3.01
CA LEU A 44 10.58 6.61 4.40
C LEU A 44 9.26 6.89 5.07
N ILE A 45 8.58 5.84 5.52
CA ILE A 45 7.26 6.03 6.09
C ILE A 45 7.59 6.69 7.42
N THR A 46 7.70 8.02 7.38
CA THR A 46 7.97 8.81 8.56
C THR A 46 6.80 8.52 9.46
N PHE A 47 7.07 7.95 10.63
CA PHE A 47 6.03 7.62 11.58
C PHE A 47 5.27 8.88 11.97
N LYS A 48 5.91 10.05 11.91
CA LYS A 48 5.25 11.35 11.93
C LYS A 48 4.25 11.50 10.78
N GLY A 49 2.98 11.78 11.11
CA GLY A 49 1.95 12.10 10.12
C GLY A 49 1.28 10.89 9.47
N ILE A 50 1.71 9.65 9.80
CA ILE A 50 1.01 8.43 9.41
C ILE A 50 -0.44 8.49 9.89
N SER A 51 -0.65 8.88 11.15
CA SER A 51 -1.97 8.92 11.78
C SER A 51 -2.94 9.83 11.03
N LEU A 52 -2.50 11.04 10.67
CA LEU A 52 -3.30 11.98 9.89
C LEU A 52 -3.59 11.47 8.47
N THR A 53 -2.60 10.83 7.86
CA THR A 53 -2.70 10.26 6.51
C THR A 53 -3.72 9.12 6.47
N ILE A 54 -3.59 8.15 7.39
CA ILE A 54 -4.52 7.02 7.53
C ILE A 54 -5.94 7.53 7.74
N TRP A 55 -6.14 8.47 8.67
CA TRP A 55 -7.48 8.99 8.90
C TRP A 55 -8.07 9.71 7.69
N THR A 56 -7.27 10.50 6.98
CA THR A 56 -7.75 11.25 5.81
C THR A 56 -8.20 10.29 4.70
N GLN A 57 -7.37 9.28 4.40
CA GLN A 57 -7.70 8.25 3.41
C GLN A 57 -8.90 7.41 3.85
N PHE A 58 -8.92 7.00 5.12
CA PHE A 58 -10.06 6.29 5.70
C PHE A 58 -11.34 7.08 5.51
N LYS A 59 -11.35 8.38 5.84
CA LYS A 59 -12.55 9.22 5.74
C LYS A 59 -13.03 9.36 4.30
N GLN A 60 -12.11 9.58 3.36
CA GLN A 60 -12.42 9.66 1.93
C GLN A 60 -13.05 8.37 1.40
N ILE A 61 -12.44 7.22 1.69
CA ILE A 61 -12.93 5.91 1.25
C ILE A 61 -14.27 5.58 1.93
N PHE A 62 -14.37 5.87 3.24
CA PHE A 62 -15.58 5.65 4.02
C PHE A 62 -16.76 6.44 3.43
N ASP A 63 -16.58 7.73 3.18
CA ASP A 63 -17.61 8.59 2.60
C ASP A 63 -18.00 8.14 1.19
N LYS A 64 -17.03 7.74 0.38
CA LYS A 64 -17.26 7.21 -0.97
C LYS A 64 -18.13 5.96 -0.95
N ILE A 65 -17.72 4.92 -0.21
CA ILE A 65 -18.46 3.65 -0.14
C ILE A 65 -19.84 3.86 0.49
N LYS A 66 -19.93 4.68 1.54
CA LYS A 66 -21.20 5.01 2.18
C LYS A 66 -22.19 5.61 1.18
N ALA A 67 -21.73 6.56 0.34
CA ALA A 67 -22.56 7.17 -0.69
C ALA A 67 -22.94 6.18 -1.80
N GLU A 68 -21.98 5.40 -2.30
CA GLU A 68 -22.18 4.42 -3.37
C GLU A 68 -23.19 3.32 -2.97
N LYS A 69 -23.04 2.77 -1.76
CA LYS A 69 -23.91 1.70 -1.24
C LYS A 69 -25.15 2.23 -0.52
N ARG A 70 -25.29 3.56 -0.40
CA ARG A 70 -26.36 4.26 0.34
C ARG A 70 -26.51 3.78 1.78
N PHE A 71 -25.40 3.43 2.42
CA PHE A 71 -25.41 3.02 3.81
C PHE A 71 -25.68 4.21 4.74
N ASN A 72 -26.43 3.96 5.80
CA ASN A 72 -26.40 4.83 6.97
C ASN A 72 -25.07 4.65 7.74
N LEU A 73 -24.82 5.48 8.75
CA LEU A 73 -23.55 5.43 9.49
C LEU A 73 -23.33 4.08 10.19
N GLU A 74 -24.38 3.52 10.78
CA GLU A 74 -24.31 2.26 11.50
C GLU A 74 -24.00 1.09 10.57
N GLU A 75 -24.68 1.00 9.44
CA GLU A 75 -24.44 -0.01 8.39
C GLU A 75 -23.00 0.09 7.87
N MET A 76 -22.52 1.31 7.60
CA MET A 76 -21.17 1.52 7.09
C MET A 76 -20.10 1.13 8.12
N CYS A 77 -20.29 1.49 9.41
CA CYS A 77 -19.36 1.09 10.46
C CYS A 77 -19.34 -0.43 10.67
N LEU A 78 -20.49 -1.10 10.53
CA LEU A 78 -20.56 -2.56 10.61
C LEU A 78 -19.85 -3.20 9.43
N HIS A 79 -20.09 -2.71 8.21
CA HIS A 79 -19.46 -3.18 6.98
C HIS A 79 -17.93 -3.13 7.07
N VAL A 80 -17.37 -1.98 7.43
CA VAL A 80 -15.91 -1.82 7.63
C VAL A 80 -15.38 -2.75 8.72
N ALA A 81 -16.10 -2.89 9.84
CA ALA A 81 -15.66 -3.78 10.91
C ALA A 81 -15.65 -5.26 10.47
N VAL A 82 -16.56 -5.67 9.58
CA VAL A 82 -16.57 -7.01 8.99
C VAL A 82 -15.39 -7.18 8.03
N GLU A 83 -15.17 -6.25 7.10
CA GLU A 83 -14.06 -6.33 6.14
C GLU A 83 -12.69 -6.39 6.85
N ILE A 84 -12.48 -5.57 7.90
CA ILE A 84 -11.24 -5.63 8.70
C ILE A 84 -11.09 -7.00 9.38
N ARG A 85 -12.17 -7.62 9.85
CA ARG A 85 -12.15 -8.96 10.45
C ARG A 85 -11.85 -10.06 9.44
N GLU A 86 -12.33 -9.92 8.22
CA GLU A 86 -12.01 -10.83 7.10
C GLU A 86 -10.53 -10.73 6.70
N LEU A 87 -9.91 -9.56 6.85
CA LEU A 87 -8.46 -9.35 6.70
C LEU A 87 -7.64 -9.84 7.91
N GLY A 88 -8.26 -10.45 8.92
CA GLY A 88 -7.60 -10.95 10.14
C GLY A 88 -7.42 -9.91 11.25
N GLY A 89 -7.94 -8.70 11.09
CA GLY A 89 -7.95 -7.69 12.14
C GLY A 89 -9.02 -7.96 13.21
N ASN A 90 -8.86 -7.35 14.38
CA ASN A 90 -9.87 -7.42 15.45
C ASN A 90 -10.34 -6.02 15.83
N ILE A 91 -11.49 -5.60 15.30
CA ILE A 91 -12.06 -4.28 15.54
C ILE A 91 -13.57 -4.36 15.81
N LYS A 92 -14.05 -3.50 16.71
CA LYS A 92 -15.49 -3.33 16.97
C LYS A 92 -16.06 -2.20 16.12
N LYS A 93 -17.33 -2.31 15.73
CA LYS A 93 -18.09 -1.24 15.05
C LYS A 93 -17.94 0.12 15.73
N VAL A 94 -18.06 0.16 17.07
CA VAL A 94 -17.95 1.39 17.86
C VAL A 94 -16.58 2.07 17.73
N THR A 95 -15.53 1.28 17.53
CA THR A 95 -14.17 1.79 17.29
C THR A 95 -14.08 2.45 15.91
N VAL A 96 -14.67 1.84 14.89
CA VAL A 96 -14.75 2.40 13.54
C VAL A 96 -15.51 3.73 13.54
N GLN A 97 -16.67 3.76 14.22
CA GLN A 97 -17.49 4.97 14.33
C GLN A 97 -16.71 6.10 15.02
N GLY A 98 -16.10 5.82 16.19
CA GLY A 98 -15.31 6.81 16.90
C GLY A 98 -14.10 7.31 16.11
N PHE A 99 -13.52 6.47 15.24
CA PHE A 99 -12.45 6.89 14.34
C PHE A 99 -12.97 7.81 13.22
N TYR A 100 -14.12 7.50 12.61
CA TYR A 100 -14.74 8.31 11.56
C TYR A 100 -15.18 9.70 12.02
N GLU A 101 -15.85 9.76 13.18
CA GLU A 101 -16.43 10.99 13.74
C GLU A 101 -15.37 11.94 14.32
N ARG A 102 -14.15 11.45 14.52
CA ARG A 102 -13.04 12.21 15.06
C ARG A 102 -12.77 13.47 14.23
N ASN A 103 -12.76 14.64 14.85
CA ASN A 103 -12.55 15.91 14.15
C ASN A 103 -11.10 16.40 14.32
N ILE A 104 -10.23 15.99 13.40
CA ILE A 104 -8.78 16.23 13.49
C ILE A 104 -8.36 17.66 13.10
N LYS A 105 -9.31 18.52 12.69
CA LYS A 105 -9.01 19.90 12.27
C LYS A 105 -8.45 20.79 13.38
N LYS A 106 -8.64 20.44 14.65
CA LYS A 106 -7.92 21.00 15.80
C LYS A 106 -6.99 19.91 16.30
N LYS A 107 -5.74 20.25 16.60
CA LYS A 107 -4.69 19.40 17.18
C LYS A 107 -5.30 18.35 18.11
N ASP A 108 -5.68 17.21 17.55
CA ASP A 108 -6.34 16.14 18.30
C ASP A 108 -5.25 15.57 19.17
N VAL A 109 -5.40 15.72 20.49
CA VAL A 109 -4.37 15.35 21.48
C VAL A 109 -3.84 13.94 21.20
N TYR A 110 -4.73 13.03 20.79
CA TYR A 110 -4.39 11.65 20.46
C TYR A 110 -3.47 11.55 19.23
N ILE A 111 -3.76 12.30 18.18
CA ILE A 111 -2.95 12.28 16.95
C ILE A 111 -1.65 13.02 17.14
N SER A 112 -1.64 14.12 17.89
CA SER A 112 -0.37 14.73 18.27
C SER A 112 0.51 13.79 19.08
N THR A 113 -0.06 12.99 19.99
CA THR A 113 0.72 11.97 20.72
C THR A 113 1.26 10.92 19.77
N LEU A 114 0.47 10.41 18.82
CA LEU A 114 0.97 9.46 17.83
C LEU A 114 2.03 10.08 16.90
N ASP A 115 1.88 11.34 16.53
CA ASP A 115 2.87 12.07 15.72
C ASP A 115 4.16 12.33 16.50
N ASP A 116 4.08 12.62 17.81
CA ASP A 116 5.24 12.79 18.70
C ASP A 116 5.98 11.46 18.91
N ILE A 117 5.24 10.35 19.09
CA ILE A 117 5.82 8.99 19.10
C ILE A 117 6.46 8.68 17.75
N GLY A 118 5.80 9.04 16.66
CA GLY A 118 6.32 8.82 15.32
C GLY A 118 7.62 9.59 15.06
N LEU A 119 7.67 10.86 15.46
CA LEU A 119 8.89 11.65 15.46
C LEU A 119 10.03 10.98 16.24
N TRP A 120 9.73 10.41 17.40
CA TRP A 120 10.72 9.69 18.19
C TRP A 120 11.24 8.44 17.47
N LEU A 121 10.36 7.63 16.86
CA LEU A 121 10.75 6.45 16.08
C LEU A 121 11.62 6.83 14.87
N ASP A 122 11.22 7.86 14.12
CA ASP A 122 11.97 8.39 12.98
C ASP A 122 13.40 8.78 13.39
N SER A 123 13.57 9.38 14.58
CA SER A 123 14.88 9.75 15.11
C SER A 123 15.78 8.56 15.44
N LYS A 124 15.22 7.38 15.72
CA LYS A 124 15.99 6.16 16.04
C LYS A 124 16.42 5.42 14.79
N LEU A 125 15.54 5.34 13.80
CA LEU A 125 15.81 4.65 12.54
C LEU A 125 16.82 5.41 11.68
N ASN A 126 16.78 6.75 11.69
CA ASN A 126 17.76 7.57 10.98
C ASN A 126 19.17 7.49 11.58
N VAL A 127 19.34 7.05 12.84
CA VAL A 127 20.67 6.84 13.44
C VAL A 127 21.29 5.52 12.99
N VAL A 128 20.47 4.49 12.73
CA VAL A 128 20.93 3.17 12.30
C VAL A 128 21.48 3.21 10.87
N ASN A 129 20.87 3.99 9.98
CA ASN A 129 21.26 4.07 8.57
C ASN A 129 22.50 4.97 8.30
N ASN A 130 23.01 5.67 9.31
CA ASN A 130 24.16 6.57 9.21
C ASN A 130 25.40 6.04 9.97
N ALA A 131 25.35 4.79 10.45
CA ALA A 131 26.39 4.18 11.28
C ALA A 131 27.17 3.04 10.57
N GLU A 132 27.03 2.90 9.25
CA GLU A 132 27.89 2.05 8.40
C GLU A 132 28.93 2.85 7.62
#